data_AF-A0AA39Q5L3-F1
#
_entry.id   AF-A0AA39Q5L3-F1
#
_cell.length_a   1.000
_cell.length_b   1.000
_cell.length_c   1.000
_cell.angle_alpha   90.00
_cell.angle_beta   90.00
_cell.angle_gamma   90.00
#
_symmetry.space_group_name_H-M   'P 1'
#
loop_
_entity.id
_entity.type
_entity.pdbx_description
1 polymer ?
#
loop_
_entity_poly.entity_id
_entity_poly.type
_entity_poly.pdbx_seq_one_letter_code
_entity_poly.pdbx_strand_id
1 'polypeptide(L)'
;MSSINKLTSLSTQTLSLILERQRFPHAAATHDERIQGNMQALRDGIRGLGSSAEVDGLRQQYERMRGMVGGQTLEDEREDERELPPPPTPRKSQEQVYTPYTDDPDPDLEAGIMLQEQRRLMDDQDNHLDALSHSINRQRDVSLQINSELNTHTALLDGLDQDLDMTHSRLNTARRNLERVSKGVKGNGSTVTIGVLILVLLVLIVIFKT
;
A
#
# COMPACT_ATOMS: atom_id res chain seq x y z
N MET A 1 -6.93 15.41 4.15
CA MET A 1 -5.71 14.65 4.52
C MET A 1 -6.01 13.26 5.09
N SER A 2 -6.87 13.07 6.11
CA SER A 2 -7.15 11.73 6.68
C SER A 2 -7.64 10.68 5.66
N SER A 3 -8.50 11.06 4.71
CA SER A 3 -9.04 10.12 3.70
C SER A 3 -8.01 9.66 2.67
N ILE A 4 -7.02 10.50 2.34
CA ILE A 4 -5.95 10.16 1.39
C ILE A 4 -5.05 9.10 2.02
N ASN A 5 -4.65 9.28 3.28
CA ASN A 5 -3.83 8.31 4.00
C ASN A 5 -4.52 6.93 4.11
N LYS A 6 -5.84 6.91 4.34
CA LYS A 6 -6.64 5.66 4.35
C LYS A 6 -6.65 4.97 2.99
N LEU A 7 -6.74 5.72 1.89
CA LEU A 7 -6.70 5.15 0.54
C LEU A 7 -5.31 4.66 0.16
N THR A 8 -4.25 5.37 0.57
CA THR A 8 -2.87 4.92 0.39
C THR A 8 -2.59 3.62 1.14
N SER A 9 -3.09 3.46 2.38
CA SER A 9 -2.98 2.20 3.11
C SER A 9 -3.78 1.08 2.46
N LEU A 10 -5.00 1.38 1.98
CA LEU A 10 -5.85 0.40 1.28
C LEU A 10 -5.20 -0.06 -0.04
N SER A 11 -4.56 0.87 -0.76
CA SER A 11 -3.81 0.62 -1.99
C SER A 11 -2.63 -0.33 -1.74
N THR A 12 -1.84 -0.07 -0.70
CA THR A 12 -0.70 -0.91 -0.31
C THR A 12 -1.14 -2.30 0.10
N GLN A 13 -2.23 -2.40 0.88
CA GLN A 13 -2.82 -3.68 1.28
C GLN A 13 -3.32 -4.49 0.08
N THR A 14 -3.98 -3.83 -0.87
CA THR A 14 -4.52 -4.48 -2.08
C THR A 14 -3.41 -5.00 -2.98
N LEU A 15 -2.32 -4.23 -3.14
CA LEU A 15 -1.15 -4.66 -3.89
C LEU A 15 -0.49 -5.90 -3.27
N SER A 16 -0.39 -5.94 -1.94
CA SER A 16 0.12 -7.12 -1.23
C SER A 16 -0.74 -8.36 -1.49
N LEU A 17 -2.08 -8.22 -1.46
CA LEU A 17 -3.00 -9.33 -1.73
C LEU A 17 -2.90 -9.81 -3.19
N ILE A 18 -2.70 -8.91 -4.15
CA ILE A 18 -2.51 -9.25 -5.56
C ILE A 18 -1.23 -10.05 -5.77
N LEU A 19 -0.12 -9.63 -5.14
CA LEU A 19 1.15 -10.35 -5.23
C LEU A 19 1.10 -11.70 -4.51
N GLU A 20 0.39 -11.78 -3.38
CA GLU A 20 0.15 -13.02 -2.65
C GLU A 20 -0.68 -14.01 -3.49
N ARG A 21 -1.70 -13.53 -4.21
CA ARG A 21 -2.46 -14.34 -5.16
C ARG A 21 -1.57 -14.91 -6.27
N GLN A 22 -0.69 -14.11 -6.86
CA GLN A 22 0.24 -14.59 -7.90
C GLN A 22 1.21 -15.66 -7.39
N ARG A 23 1.52 -15.64 -6.09
CA ARG A 23 2.36 -16.63 -5.44
C ARG A 23 1.61 -17.93 -5.12
N PHE A 24 0.30 -17.87 -4.88
CA PHE A 24 -0.51 -19.00 -4.42
C PHE A 24 -1.80 -19.15 -5.24
N PRO A 25 -1.74 -19.76 -6.44
CA PRO A 25 -2.89 -19.88 -7.35
C PRO A 25 -4.06 -20.71 -6.77
N HIS A 26 -3.79 -21.67 -5.88
CA HIS A 26 -4.84 -22.52 -5.27
C HIS A 26 -5.65 -21.84 -4.16
N ALA A 27 -5.13 -20.76 -3.55
CA ALA A 27 -5.86 -19.95 -2.57
C ALA A 27 -6.53 -18.72 -3.21
N ALA A 28 -6.45 -18.56 -4.54
CA ALA A 28 -6.83 -17.34 -5.25
C ALA A 28 -8.31 -16.92 -5.05
N ALA A 29 -9.23 -17.88 -4.88
CA ALA A 29 -10.66 -17.60 -4.78
C ALA A 29 -11.04 -16.75 -3.55
N THR A 30 -10.43 -16.99 -2.38
CA THR A 30 -10.71 -16.23 -1.16
C THR A 30 -10.06 -14.85 -1.16
N HIS A 31 -8.92 -14.72 -1.86
CA HIS A 31 -8.23 -13.44 -2.03
C HIS A 31 -8.92 -12.57 -3.08
N ASP A 32 -9.54 -13.17 -4.11
CA ASP A 32 -10.23 -12.43 -5.18
C ASP A 32 -11.43 -11.62 -4.69
N GLU A 33 -12.26 -12.18 -3.80
CA GLU A 33 -13.38 -11.43 -3.21
C GLU A 33 -12.89 -10.21 -2.40
N ARG A 34 -11.80 -10.38 -1.63
CA ARG A 34 -11.21 -9.30 -0.81
C ARG A 34 -10.54 -8.23 -1.68
N ILE A 35 -9.82 -8.65 -2.73
CA ILE A 35 -9.18 -7.75 -3.69
C ILE A 35 -10.26 -6.94 -4.42
N GLN A 36 -11.36 -7.58 -4.86
CA GLN A 36 -12.45 -6.91 -5.57
C GLN A 36 -13.14 -5.86 -4.69
N GLY A 37 -13.47 -6.20 -3.44
CA GLY A 37 -14.08 -5.27 -2.48
C GLY A 37 -13.18 -4.07 -2.17
N ASN A 38 -11.88 -4.30 -1.93
CA ASN A 38 -10.92 -3.23 -1.69
C ASN A 38 -10.74 -2.34 -2.93
N MET A 39 -10.66 -2.92 -4.13
CA MET A 39 -10.58 -2.17 -5.39
C MET A 39 -11.84 -1.34 -5.65
N GLN A 40 -13.01 -1.79 -5.20
CA GLN A 40 -14.24 -1.00 -5.28
C GLN A 40 -14.19 0.20 -4.33
N ALA A 41 -13.80 -0.02 -3.08
CA ALA A 41 -13.65 1.06 -2.09
C ALA A 41 -12.57 2.10 -2.51
N LEU A 42 -11.46 1.66 -3.09
CA LEU A 42 -10.42 2.54 -3.67
C LEU A 42 -10.99 3.44 -4.76
N ARG A 43 -11.73 2.85 -5.70
CA ARG A 43 -12.34 3.57 -6.84
C ARG A 43 -13.32 4.63 -6.37
N ASP A 44 -14.20 4.28 -5.43
CA ASP A 44 -15.24 5.17 -4.92
C ASP A 44 -14.61 6.30 -4.09
N GLY A 45 -13.60 5.99 -3.28
CA GLY A 45 -12.83 7.00 -2.55
C GLY A 45 -12.09 7.97 -3.47
N ILE A 46 -11.43 7.47 -4.51
CA ILE A 46 -10.71 8.28 -5.51
C ILE A 46 -11.68 9.18 -6.30
N ARG A 47 -12.89 8.72 -6.61
CA ARG A 47 -13.93 9.56 -7.25
C ARG A 47 -14.43 10.67 -6.33
N GLY A 48 -14.55 10.39 -5.03
CA GLY A 48 -14.97 11.39 -4.03
C GLY A 48 -13.94 12.49 -3.75
N LEU A 49 -12.66 12.28 -4.09
CA LEU A 49 -11.55 13.16 -3.73
C LEU A 49 -11.19 14.25 -4.77
N GLY A 50 -11.95 14.40 -5.86
CA GLY A 50 -11.70 15.43 -6.87
C GLY A 50 -10.37 15.25 -7.61
N SER A 51 -9.92 16.29 -8.33
CA SER A 51 -8.62 16.27 -9.03
C SER A 51 -7.56 16.94 -8.17
N SER A 52 -6.54 16.19 -7.76
CA SER A 52 -5.39 16.66 -6.99
C SER A 52 -4.17 15.81 -7.38
N ALA A 53 -2.98 16.41 -7.39
CA ALA A 53 -1.73 15.71 -7.77
C ALA A 53 -1.47 14.44 -6.93
N GLU A 54 -1.86 14.45 -5.66
CA GLU A 54 -1.77 13.28 -4.76
C GLU A 54 -2.76 12.17 -5.17
N VAL A 55 -3.95 12.56 -5.63
CA VAL A 55 -5.01 11.64 -6.09
C VAL A 55 -4.65 11.04 -7.44
N ASP A 56 -3.94 11.79 -8.28
CA ASP A 56 -3.46 11.31 -9.59
C ASP A 56 -2.44 10.17 -9.42
N GLY A 57 -1.58 10.25 -8.40
CA GLY A 57 -0.69 9.13 -8.02
C GLY A 57 -1.46 7.87 -7.61
N LEU A 58 -2.51 8.03 -6.80
CA LEU A 58 -3.39 6.92 -6.38
C LEU A 58 -4.18 6.33 -7.56
N ARG A 59 -4.65 7.16 -8.51
CA ARG A 59 -5.30 6.70 -9.75
C ARG A 59 -4.38 5.85 -10.59
N GLN A 60 -3.14 6.30 -10.79
CA GLN A 60 -2.16 5.53 -11.56
C GLN A 60 -1.80 4.20 -10.87
N GLN A 61 -1.78 4.17 -9.53
CA GLN A 61 -1.58 2.93 -8.77
C GLN A 61 -2.79 1.99 -8.88
N TYR A 62 -4.02 2.53 -8.85
CA TYR A 62 -5.25 1.78 -9.03
C TYR A 62 -5.34 1.10 -10.41
N GLU A 63 -5.04 1.82 -11.49
CA GLU A 63 -5.06 1.24 -12.84
C GLU A 63 -4.00 0.13 -13.01
N ARG A 64 -2.82 0.27 -12.39
CA ARG A 64 -1.80 -0.78 -12.36
C ARG A 64 -2.29 -2.04 -11.63
N MET A 65 -2.89 -1.88 -10.44
CA MET A 65 -3.48 -3.01 -9.69
C MET A 65 -4.61 -3.69 -10.46
N ARG A 66 -5.44 -2.90 -11.14
CA ARG A 66 -6.53 -3.41 -11.98
C ARG A 66 -6.01 -4.24 -13.14
N GLY A 67 -4.93 -3.83 -13.80
CA GLY A 67 -4.27 -4.60 -14.86
C GLY A 67 -3.76 -5.96 -14.37
N MET A 68 -3.15 -6.01 -13.18
CA MET A 68 -2.64 -7.26 -12.59
C MET A 68 -3.75 -8.26 -12.20
N VAL A 69 -4.94 -7.76 -11.83
CA VAL A 69 -6.09 -8.61 -11.48
C VAL A 69 -6.89 -9.03 -12.71
N GLY A 70 -6.96 -8.17 -13.73
CA GLY A 70 -7.70 -8.42 -14.97
C GLY A 70 -6.93 -9.23 -16.03
N GLY A 71 -5.61 -9.39 -15.88
CA GLY A 71 -4.76 -10.10 -16.84
C GLY A 71 -4.76 -11.62 -16.73
N GLN A 72 -5.50 -12.23 -15.80
CA GLN A 72 -5.53 -13.69 -15.60
C GLN A 72 -6.81 -14.37 -16.10
N THR A 73 -7.75 -13.64 -16.71
CA THR A 73 -9.03 -14.23 -17.12
C THR A 73 -9.25 -14.36 -18.62
N LEU A 74 -8.34 -13.93 -19.50
CA LEU A 74 -8.60 -13.98 -20.95
C LEU A 74 -7.36 -14.19 -21.84
N GLU A 75 -6.31 -14.91 -21.42
CA GLU A 75 -5.18 -15.22 -22.34
C GLU A 75 -4.61 -16.65 -22.23
N ASP A 76 -5.26 -17.59 -21.53
CA ASP A 76 -4.75 -18.99 -21.40
C ASP A 76 -5.64 -20.06 -22.08
N GLU A 77 -6.54 -19.66 -22.98
CA GLU A 77 -7.37 -20.59 -23.78
C GLU A 77 -7.29 -20.38 -25.29
N ARG A 78 -6.24 -19.72 -25.80
CA ARG A 78 -5.99 -19.61 -27.24
C ARG A 78 -4.52 -19.58 -27.57
N GLU A 79 -3.84 -20.72 -27.48
CA GLU A 79 -2.66 -21.03 -28.30
C GLU A 79 -2.20 -22.48 -28.06
N ASP A 80 -2.81 -23.43 -28.77
CA ASP A 80 -2.05 -24.60 -29.26
C ASP A 80 -2.75 -25.28 -30.46
N GLU A 81 -3.10 -24.48 -31.47
CA GLU A 81 -3.14 -24.97 -32.86
C GLU A 81 -1.73 -24.84 -33.45
N ARG A 82 -0.82 -25.70 -33.00
CA ARG A 82 0.47 -25.93 -33.68
C ARG A 82 0.39 -27.27 -34.41
N GLU A 83 0.55 -27.18 -35.73
CA GLU A 83 0.50 -28.26 -36.71
C GLU A 83 1.28 -29.51 -36.26
N LEU A 84 0.64 -30.69 -36.37
CA LEU A 84 1.29 -31.98 -36.17
C LEU A 84 2.46 -32.16 -37.16
N PRO A 85 3.63 -32.68 -36.73
CA PRO A 85 4.62 -33.21 -37.66
C PRO A 85 4.06 -34.47 -38.36
N PRO A 86 4.48 -34.75 -39.62
CA PRO A 86 3.96 -35.88 -40.39
C PRO A 86 4.31 -37.24 -39.75
N PRO A 87 3.51 -38.30 -39.99
CA PRO A 87 3.66 -39.57 -39.29
C PRO A 87 4.97 -40.28 -39.67
N PRO A 88 5.64 -40.97 -38.73
CA PRO A 88 6.78 -41.82 -39.06
C PRO A 88 6.29 -43.10 -39.77
N THR A 89 6.93 -43.41 -40.89
CA THR A 89 6.80 -44.65 -41.67
C THR A 89 7.00 -45.93 -40.82
N PRO A 90 6.41 -47.07 -41.21
CA PRO A 90 6.22 -48.22 -40.34
C PRO A 90 7.55 -48.95 -40.05
N ARG A 91 7.95 -48.96 -38.77
CA ARG A 91 9.07 -49.79 -38.27
C ARG A 91 8.52 -51.19 -37.96
N LYS A 92 9.14 -52.21 -38.56
CA LYS A 92 8.78 -53.62 -38.41
C LYS A 92 8.85 -54.08 -36.94
N SER A 93 7.78 -54.77 -36.53
CA SER A 93 7.70 -55.81 -35.48
C SER A 93 8.25 -55.46 -34.09
N GLN A 94 7.36 -54.98 -33.22
CA GLN A 94 7.31 -55.42 -31.83
C GLN A 94 5.94 -56.03 -31.59
N GLU A 95 5.95 -57.30 -31.20
CA GLU A 95 4.80 -58.11 -30.84
C GLU A 95 4.11 -57.45 -29.65
N GLN A 96 3.03 -56.71 -29.91
CA GLN A 96 2.15 -56.24 -28.85
C GLN A 96 1.45 -57.47 -28.28
N VAL A 97 1.92 -57.92 -27.13
CA VAL A 97 1.18 -58.82 -26.24
C VAL A 97 -0.10 -58.07 -25.86
N TYR A 98 -1.19 -58.37 -26.59
CA TYR A 98 -2.52 -57.92 -26.23
C TYR A 98 -2.91 -58.64 -24.94
N THR A 99 -2.77 -57.98 -23.80
CA THR A 99 -3.49 -58.38 -22.58
C THR A 99 -4.95 -57.94 -22.78
N PRO A 100 -5.93 -58.86 -22.73
CA PRO A 100 -7.33 -58.47 -22.74
C PRO A 100 -7.59 -57.43 -21.66
N TYR A 101 -8.21 -56.30 -22.01
CA TYR A 101 -8.71 -55.36 -21.01
C TYR A 101 -9.73 -56.12 -20.16
N THR A 102 -9.36 -56.40 -18.92
CA THR A 102 -10.19 -57.14 -17.98
C THR A 102 -10.74 -56.11 -17.01
N ASP A 103 -12.06 -55.91 -17.01
CA ASP A 103 -12.79 -55.01 -16.08
C ASP A 103 -12.80 -55.53 -14.63
N ASP A 104 -11.77 -56.28 -14.20
CA ASP A 104 -11.60 -56.68 -12.80
C ASP A 104 -10.57 -55.73 -12.16
N PRO A 105 -11.01 -54.74 -11.34
CA PRO A 105 -10.08 -53.88 -10.63
C PRO A 105 -9.31 -54.71 -9.61
N ASP A 106 -7.98 -54.75 -9.72
CA ASP A 106 -7.10 -55.44 -8.77
C ASP A 106 -7.01 -54.57 -7.49
N PRO A 107 -7.71 -54.94 -6.39
CA PRO A 107 -7.94 -54.05 -5.25
C PRO A 107 -6.65 -53.72 -4.50
N ASP A 108 -5.63 -54.59 -4.57
CA ASP A 108 -4.33 -54.39 -3.93
C ASP A 108 -3.49 -53.34 -4.67
N LEU A 109 -3.61 -53.27 -6.00
CA LEU A 109 -2.92 -52.26 -6.81
C LEU A 109 -3.55 -50.87 -6.60
N GLU A 110 -4.88 -50.81 -6.54
CA GLU A 110 -5.64 -49.59 -6.29
C GLU A 110 -5.38 -49.04 -4.86
N ALA A 111 -5.32 -49.91 -3.86
CA ALA A 111 -4.96 -49.54 -2.49
C ALA A 111 -3.52 -48.99 -2.38
N GLY A 112 -2.57 -49.58 -3.11
CA GLY A 112 -1.19 -49.09 -3.18
C GLY A 112 -1.07 -47.70 -3.82
N ILE A 113 -1.79 -47.47 -4.92
CA ILE A 113 -1.85 -46.18 -5.60
C ILE A 113 -2.50 -45.12 -4.69
N MET A 114 -3.61 -45.46 -4.03
CA MET A 114 -4.30 -44.55 -3.10
C MET A 114 -3.43 -44.16 -1.90
N LEU A 115 -2.68 -45.10 -1.33
CA LEU A 115 -1.73 -44.81 -0.23
C LEU A 115 -0.59 -43.90 -0.67
N GLN A 116 -0.11 -44.07 -1.90
CA GLN A 116 0.93 -43.21 -2.47
C GLN A 116 0.41 -41.79 -2.73
N GLU A 117 -0.81 -41.66 -3.22
CA GLU A 117 -1.51 -40.39 -3.38
C GLU A 117 -1.66 -39.67 -2.03
N GLN A 118 -2.09 -40.40 -1.00
CA GLN A 118 -2.26 -39.87 0.35
C GLN A 118 -0.93 -39.39 0.96
N ARG A 119 0.18 -40.11 0.75
CA ARG A 119 1.50 -39.67 1.21
C ARG A 119 1.96 -38.38 0.54
N ARG A 120 1.76 -38.25 -0.78
CA ARG A 120 2.08 -37.01 -1.50
C ARG A 120 1.28 -35.82 -0.98
N LEU A 121 -0.01 -36.03 -0.70
CA LEU A 121 -0.88 -35.00 -0.14
C LEU A 121 -0.49 -34.62 1.30
N MET A 122 0.04 -35.54 2.08
CA MET A 122 0.58 -35.23 3.42
C MET A 122 1.89 -34.44 3.33
N ASP A 123 2.82 -34.84 2.47
CA ASP A 123 4.08 -34.13 2.25
C ASP A 123 3.84 -32.69 1.74
N ASP A 124 2.86 -32.51 0.85
CA ASP A 124 2.49 -31.18 0.35
C ASP A 124 1.89 -30.29 1.44
N GLN A 125 1.09 -30.86 2.34
CA GLN A 125 0.57 -30.12 3.51
C GLN A 125 1.66 -29.74 4.51
N ASP A 126 2.62 -30.61 4.78
CA ASP A 126 3.74 -30.28 5.68
C ASP A 126 4.57 -29.12 5.12
N ASN A 127 4.84 -29.13 3.81
CA ASN A 127 5.50 -28.01 3.13
C ASN A 127 4.69 -26.70 3.24
N HIS A 128 3.36 -26.77 3.17
CA HIS A 128 2.48 -25.62 3.38
C HIS A 128 2.52 -25.10 4.83
N LEU A 129 2.55 -25.99 5.83
CA LEU A 129 2.63 -25.61 7.23
C LEU A 129 3.97 -24.96 7.56
N ASP A 130 5.07 -25.43 6.98
CA ASP A 130 6.38 -24.80 7.13
C ASP A 130 6.41 -23.39 6.50
N ALA A 131 5.84 -23.22 5.31
CA ALA A 131 5.72 -21.92 4.67
C ALA A 131 4.85 -20.95 5.52
N LEU A 132 3.76 -21.45 6.09
CA LEU A 132 2.89 -20.70 6.99
C LEU A 132 3.60 -20.31 8.28
N SER A 133 4.33 -21.25 8.89
CA SER A 133 5.14 -21.03 10.10
C SER A 133 6.19 -19.92 9.88
N HIS A 134 6.90 -19.98 8.75
CA HIS A 134 7.82 -18.91 8.35
C HIS A 134 7.13 -17.56 8.14
N SER A 135 5.92 -17.55 7.59
CA SER A 135 5.13 -16.33 7.42
C SER A 135 4.68 -15.74 8.75
N ILE A 136 4.20 -16.58 9.68
CA ILE A 136 3.79 -16.19 11.03
C ILE A 136 4.97 -15.61 11.81
N ASN A 137 6.16 -16.21 11.71
CA ASN A 137 7.35 -15.68 12.35
C ASN A 137 7.73 -14.30 11.79
N ARG A 138 7.73 -14.12 10.46
CA ARG A 138 7.96 -12.80 9.87
C ARG A 138 6.91 -11.77 10.29
N GLN A 139 5.64 -12.17 10.33
CA GLN A 139 4.56 -11.30 10.78
C GLN A 139 4.74 -10.87 12.25
N ARG A 140 5.18 -11.80 13.11
CA ARG A 140 5.52 -11.51 14.50
C ARG A 140 6.67 -10.50 14.59
N ASP A 141 7.72 -10.68 13.81
CA ASP A 141 8.88 -9.76 13.79
C ASP A 141 8.45 -8.36 13.35
N VAL A 142 7.65 -8.25 12.29
CA VAL A 142 7.06 -6.98 11.84
C VAL A 142 6.18 -6.36 12.94
N SER A 143 5.38 -7.15 13.65
CA SER A 143 4.55 -6.67 14.76
C SER A 143 5.39 -6.09 15.90
N LEU A 144 6.51 -6.74 16.26
CA LEU A 144 7.45 -6.23 17.26
C LEU A 144 8.12 -4.93 16.80
N GLN A 145 8.50 -4.85 15.52
CA GLN A 145 9.06 -3.63 14.96
C GLN A 145 8.06 -2.47 14.97
N ILE A 146 6.80 -2.73 14.57
CA ILE A 146 5.71 -1.74 14.65
C ILE A 146 5.52 -1.27 16.10
N ASN A 147 5.53 -2.18 17.07
CA ASN A 147 5.40 -1.80 18.48
C ASN A 147 6.54 -0.87 18.94
N SER A 148 7.79 -1.18 18.55
CA SER A 148 8.94 -0.33 18.83
C SER A 148 8.83 1.05 18.17
N GLU A 149 8.38 1.10 16.91
CA GLU A 149 8.18 2.35 16.18
C GLU A 149 7.06 3.19 16.80
N LEU A 150 5.96 2.55 17.21
CA LEU A 150 4.88 3.23 17.93
C LEU A 150 5.35 3.83 19.25
N ASN A 151 6.15 3.11 20.04
CA ASN A 151 6.74 3.66 21.27
C ASN A 151 7.65 4.87 20.96
N THR A 152 8.44 4.80 19.89
CA THR A 152 9.30 5.90 19.42
C THR A 152 8.45 7.10 18.99
N HIS A 153 7.39 6.86 18.20
CA HIS A 153 6.44 7.89 17.79
C HIS A 153 5.72 8.52 18.99
N THR A 154 5.35 7.75 20.02
CA THR A 154 4.79 8.31 21.25
C THR A 154 5.77 9.25 21.95
N ALA A 155 7.05 8.88 22.04
CA ALA A 155 8.08 9.76 22.60
C ALA A 155 8.29 11.03 21.75
N LEU A 156 8.27 10.91 20.42
CA LEU A 156 8.34 12.06 19.51
C LEU A 156 7.12 12.99 19.64
N LEU A 157 5.93 12.43 19.81
CA LEU A 157 4.70 13.20 20.01
C LEU A 157 4.71 13.96 21.34
N ASP A 158 5.24 13.36 22.40
CA ASP A 158 5.41 14.03 23.71
C ASP A 158 6.38 15.22 23.60
N GLY A 159 7.50 15.04 22.89
CA GLY A 159 8.43 16.13 22.57
C GLY A 159 7.78 17.23 21.71
N LEU A 160 6.97 16.86 20.73
CA LEU A 160 6.21 17.81 19.91
C LEU A 160 5.22 18.62 20.76
N ASP A 161 4.53 18.01 21.71
CA ASP A 161 3.59 18.70 22.62
C ASP A 161 4.34 19.75 23.46
N GLN A 162 5.53 19.39 23.98
CA GLN A 162 6.39 20.33 24.70
C GLN A 162 6.86 21.50 23.82
N ASP A 163 7.23 21.24 22.56
CA ASP A 163 7.62 22.29 21.61
C ASP A 163 6.44 23.20 21.23
N LEU A 164 5.23 22.63 21.14
CA LEU A 164 3.99 23.38 20.93
C LEU A 164 3.67 24.29 22.12
N ASP A 165 3.85 23.82 23.35
CA ASP A 165 3.67 24.62 24.56
C ASP A 165 4.66 25.80 24.62
N MET A 166 5.93 25.56 24.27
CA MET A 166 6.94 26.62 24.18
C MET A 166 6.58 27.64 23.09
N THR A 167 6.11 27.17 21.94
CA THR A 167 5.66 28.01 20.84
C THR A 167 4.44 28.83 21.25
N HIS A 168 3.47 28.23 21.96
CA HIS A 168 2.30 28.91 22.48
C HIS A 168 2.68 30.03 23.46
N SER A 169 3.60 29.76 24.39
CA SER A 169 4.13 30.76 25.32
C SER A 169 4.81 31.94 24.62
N ARG A 170 5.62 31.65 23.59
CA ARG A 170 6.26 32.68 22.74
C ARG A 170 5.22 33.50 21.98
N LEU A 171 4.22 32.85 21.38
CA LEU A 171 3.13 33.54 20.67
C LEU A 171 2.29 34.41 21.61
N ASN A 172 1.99 33.93 22.82
CA ASN A 172 1.27 34.71 23.83
C ASN A 172 2.08 35.96 24.25
N THR A 173 3.40 35.81 24.41
CA THR A 173 4.30 36.92 24.71
C THR A 173 4.36 37.92 23.54
N ALA A 174 4.50 37.44 22.31
CA ALA A 174 4.47 38.27 21.10
C ALA A 174 3.13 39.02 20.97
N ARG A 175 2.01 38.35 21.22
CA ARG A 175 0.67 38.96 21.24
C ARG A 175 0.56 40.07 22.29
N ARG A 176 1.04 39.84 23.51
CA ARG A 176 1.06 40.86 24.58
C ARG A 176 1.91 42.07 24.19
N ASN A 177 3.06 41.84 23.56
CA ASN A 177 3.91 42.93 23.07
C ASN A 177 3.21 43.72 21.96
N LEU A 178 2.57 43.04 21.01
CA LEU A 178 1.78 43.67 19.96
C LEU A 178 0.62 44.50 20.54
N GLU A 179 -0.07 43.99 21.56
CA GLU A 179 -1.15 44.72 22.24
C GLU A 179 -0.63 45.97 22.95
N ARG A 180 0.54 45.89 23.61
CA ARG A 180 1.20 47.07 24.21
C ARG A 180 1.59 48.10 23.16
N VAL A 181 2.18 47.69 22.04
CA VAL A 181 2.54 48.58 20.94
C VAL A 181 1.30 49.24 20.35
N SER A 182 0.25 48.46 20.08
CA SER A 182 -1.03 48.97 19.58
C SER A 182 -1.66 49.99 20.54
N LYS A 183 -1.70 49.70 21.84
CA LYS A 183 -2.18 50.64 22.87
C LYS A 183 -1.31 51.90 22.96
N GLY A 184 0.01 51.75 22.89
CA GLY A 184 0.96 52.87 22.90
C GLY A 184 0.79 53.79 21.69
N VAL A 185 0.62 53.23 20.49
CA VAL A 185 0.31 54.00 19.27
C VAL A 185 -1.07 54.67 19.38
N LYS A 186 -2.08 54.02 19.96
CA LYS A 186 -3.41 54.63 20.10
C LYS A 186 -3.45 55.77 21.12
N GLY A 187 -2.73 55.65 22.23
CA GLY A 187 -2.67 56.68 23.28
C GLY A 187 -1.73 57.84 22.95
N ASN A 188 -0.57 57.55 22.37
CA ASN A 188 0.48 58.54 22.10
C ASN A 188 0.63 58.86 20.60
N GLY A 189 -0.31 58.39 19.77
CA GLY A 189 -0.22 58.46 18.31
C GLY A 189 -0.01 59.88 17.80
N SER A 190 -0.76 60.85 18.33
CA SER A 190 -0.63 62.27 17.97
C SER A 190 0.78 62.82 18.30
N THR A 191 1.32 62.49 19.47
CA THR A 191 2.66 62.91 19.89
C THR A 191 3.74 62.28 19.01
N VAL A 192 3.59 61.00 18.67
CA VAL A 192 4.51 60.28 17.78
C VAL A 192 4.44 60.83 16.35
N THR A 193 3.25 61.09 15.80
CA THR A 193 3.13 61.69 14.47
C THR A 193 3.74 63.09 14.42
N ILE A 194 3.48 63.94 15.42
CA ILE A 194 4.12 65.27 15.52
C ILE A 194 5.65 65.14 15.54
N GLY A 195 6.21 64.24 16.36
CA GLY A 195 7.66 64.01 16.44
C GLY A 195 8.26 63.51 15.13
N VAL A 196 7.61 62.57 14.44
CA VAL A 196 8.02 62.09 13.11
C VAL A 196 7.99 63.23 12.09
N LEU A 197 6.98 64.08 12.12
CA LEU A 197 6.85 65.24 11.23
C LEU A 197 8.02 66.23 11.41
N ILE A 198 8.40 66.49 12.66
CA ILE A 198 9.56 67.33 12.99
C ILE A 198 10.87 66.69 12.49
N LEU A 199 11.03 65.37 12.65
CA LEU A 199 12.21 64.65 12.18
C LEU A 199 12.33 64.69 10.65
N VAL A 200 11.23 64.46 9.92
CA VAL A 200 11.18 64.58 8.46
C VAL A 200 11.54 66.01 8.04
N LEU A 201 11.02 67.02 8.74
CA LEU A 201 11.32 68.42 8.46
C LEU A 201 12.80 68.76 8.71
N LEU A 202 13.40 68.24 9.79
CA LEU A 202 14.84 68.36 10.04
C LEU A 202 15.69 67.70 8.96
N VAL A 203 15.32 66.49 8.53
CA VAL A 203 16.00 65.80 7.42
C VAL A 203 15.92 66.61 6.14
N LEU A 204 14.74 67.14 5.81
CA LEU A 204 14.55 68.03 4.65
C LEU A 204 15.41 69.29 4.77
N ILE A 205 15.49 69.91 5.96
CA ILE A 205 16.36 71.07 6.17
C ILE A 205 17.83 70.70 5.94
N VAL A 206 18.31 69.57 6.48
CA VAL A 206 19.71 69.14 6.28
C VAL A 206 19.99 68.89 4.80
N ILE A 207 19.11 68.17 4.09
CA ILE A 207 19.27 67.87 2.66
C ILE A 207 19.16 69.12 1.79
N PHE A 208 18.27 70.07 2.11
CA PHE A 208 18.05 71.26 1.28
C PHE A 208 19.04 72.39 1.59
N LYS A 209 19.57 72.44 2.82
CA LYS A 209 20.57 73.41 3.26
C LYS A 209 22.00 72.99 2.85
N THR A 210 22.26 71.67 2.77
CA THR A 210 23.52 71.12 2.26
C THR A 210 23.49 71.15 0.74
#